data_AF-A0A1H3IN01-F1
#
_entry.id   AF-A0A1H3IN01-F1
#
_cell.length_a   1.000
_cell.length_b   1.000
_cell.length_c   1.000
_cell.angle_alpha   90.00
_cell.angle_beta   90.00
_cell.angle_gamma   90.00
#
_symmetry.space_group_name_H-M   'P 1'
#
loop_
_entity.id
_entity.type
_entity.pdbx_description
1 polymer ?
#
loop_
_entity_poly.entity_id
_entity_poly.type
_entity_poly.pdbx_seq_one_letter_code
_entity_poly.pdbx_strand_id
1 'polypeptide(L)'
;MNSLSIKEISSFLSTRIHFPKKSPAESPPHKNWDASARAAIVILWGLLVYPQLDKDLQQRRQKKAVTIAELQRLFFEYLGSKEQCMQILLLLKNHDYIRMDEEQTTIFAGTELYKAVDALKMYRLFRDSIISRSFYQQNQ
;
A
#
# COMPACT_ATOMS: atom_id res chain seq x y z
N MET A 1 12.50 16.83 8.92
CA MET A 1 12.25 15.51 8.34
C MET A 1 11.29 14.81 9.28
N ASN A 2 10.02 14.63 8.91
CA ASN A 2 9.09 13.84 9.73
C ASN A 2 8.65 12.66 8.86
N SER A 3 9.30 11.50 9.05
CA SER A 3 8.72 10.24 8.58
C SER A 3 7.43 10.03 9.36
N LEU A 4 6.34 9.71 8.65
CA LEU A 4 5.06 9.42 9.30
C LEU A 4 5.23 8.17 10.16
N SER A 5 4.82 8.21 11.42
CA SER A 5 4.87 7.05 12.29
C SER A 5 3.98 5.92 11.75
N ILE A 6 4.28 4.67 12.11
CA ILE A 6 3.47 3.49 11.75
C ILE A 6 1.99 3.68 12.15
N LYS A 7 1.74 4.36 13.29
CA LYS A 7 0.38 4.68 13.77
C LYS A 7 -0.35 5.62 12.82
N GLU A 8 0.33 6.65 12.31
CA GLU A 8 -0.23 7.59 11.33
C GLU A 8 -0.51 6.86 10.01
N ILE A 9 0.43 6.05 9.51
CA ILE A 9 0.22 5.28 8.28
C ILE A 9 -0.96 4.31 8.41
N SER A 10 -1.04 3.57 9.51
CA SER A 10 -2.11 2.59 9.73
C SER A 10 -3.50 3.24 9.85
N SER A 11 -3.58 4.51 10.25
CA SER A 11 -4.84 5.24 10.38
C SER A 11 -5.53 5.51 9.04
N PHE A 12 -4.81 5.36 7.93
CA PHE A 12 -5.32 5.63 6.58
C PHE A 12 -6.17 4.49 6.00
N LEU A 13 -6.16 3.32 6.64
CA LEU A 13 -7.04 2.21 6.26
C LEU A 13 -8.51 2.60 6.45
N SER A 14 -9.36 2.17 5.52
CA SER A 14 -10.79 2.48 5.54
C SER A 14 -11.45 2.01 6.84
N THR A 15 -11.78 2.92 7.74
CA THR A 15 -12.53 2.60 8.97
C THR A 15 -14.03 2.42 8.73
N ARG A 16 -14.58 2.99 7.65
CA ARG A 16 -16.04 3.00 7.37
C ARG A 16 -16.36 2.67 5.92
N ILE A 17 -16.80 1.44 5.72
CA ILE A 17 -17.73 1.09 4.64
C ILE A 17 -19.08 1.73 5.03
N HIS A 18 -19.33 2.97 4.61
CA HIS A 18 -20.69 3.52 4.61
C HIS A 18 -21.36 3.08 3.29
N PHE A 19 -21.60 1.78 3.19
CA PHE A 19 -22.52 1.25 2.20
C PHE A 19 -23.89 1.16 2.85
N PRO A 20 -25.00 1.41 2.12
CA PRO A 20 -26.33 1.27 2.68
C PRO A 20 -26.51 -0.18 3.13
N LYS A 21 -26.70 -0.35 4.45
CA LYS A 21 -27.07 -1.59 5.16
C LYS A 21 -26.99 -2.87 4.30
N LYS A 22 -25.78 -3.42 4.17
CA LYS A 22 -25.65 -4.86 4.00
C LYS A 22 -25.23 -5.44 5.36
N SER A 23 -25.85 -6.57 5.67
CA SER A 23 -25.65 -7.46 6.81
C SER A 23 -24.19 -7.54 7.32
N PRO A 24 -23.96 -7.97 8.58
CA PRO A 24 -22.65 -8.01 9.26
C PRO A 24 -21.69 -9.07 8.68
N ALA A 25 -21.50 -9.07 7.36
CA ALA A 25 -20.43 -9.79 6.69
C ALA A 25 -19.14 -9.01 6.95
N GLU A 26 -18.46 -9.44 8.01
CA GLU A 26 -17.02 -9.38 8.26
C GLU A 26 -16.30 -8.06 7.95
N SER A 27 -15.85 -7.39 9.01
CA SER A 27 -14.82 -6.36 8.89
C SER A 27 -13.63 -6.89 8.07
N PRO A 28 -13.00 -6.08 7.22
CA PRO A 28 -11.89 -6.54 6.41
C PRO A 28 -10.76 -7.07 7.31
N PRO A 29 -10.12 -8.20 6.93
CA PRO A 29 -9.26 -8.97 7.83
C PRO A 29 -8.09 -8.15 8.37
N HIS A 30 -7.62 -7.17 7.60
CA HIS A 30 -6.52 -6.29 7.97
C HIS A 30 -6.77 -5.43 9.20
N LYS A 31 -8.02 -5.27 9.67
CA LYS A 31 -8.29 -4.47 10.88
C LYS A 31 -7.65 -5.07 12.13
N ASN A 32 -7.48 -6.39 12.16
CA ASN A 32 -6.94 -7.12 13.30
C ASN A 32 -5.45 -7.45 13.14
N TRP A 33 -4.83 -7.05 12.02
CA TRP A 33 -3.40 -7.27 11.80
C TRP A 33 -2.54 -6.26 12.56
N ASP A 34 -1.27 -6.59 12.71
CA ASP A 34 -0.30 -5.70 13.35
C ASP A 34 -0.12 -4.39 12.57
N ALA A 35 0.57 -3.45 13.20
CA ALA A 35 0.75 -2.12 12.64
C ALA A 35 1.63 -2.13 11.36
N SER A 36 2.57 -3.08 11.24
CA SER A 36 3.46 -3.20 10.08
C SER A 36 2.71 -3.73 8.85
N ALA A 37 1.89 -4.77 9.00
CA ALA A 37 1.05 -5.29 7.93
C ALA A 37 0.02 -4.26 7.46
N ARG A 38 -0.57 -3.50 8.39
CA ARG A 38 -1.48 -2.39 8.07
C ARG A 38 -0.75 -1.26 7.33
N ALA A 39 0.45 -0.90 7.76
CA ALA A 39 1.28 0.08 7.05
C ALA A 39 1.66 -0.40 5.64
N ALA A 40 1.99 -1.69 5.49
CA ALA A 40 2.33 -2.29 4.20
C ALA A 40 1.20 -2.15 3.18
N ILE A 41 -0.07 -2.35 3.59
CA ILE A 41 -1.23 -2.14 2.71
C ILE A 41 -1.26 -0.71 2.17
N VAL A 42 -1.09 0.28 3.05
CA VAL A 42 -1.15 1.70 2.66
C VAL A 42 0.00 2.07 1.74
N ILE A 43 1.21 1.59 2.06
CA ILE A 43 2.40 1.78 1.22
C ILE A 43 2.16 1.18 -0.17
N LEU A 44 1.78 -0.10 -0.23
CA LEU A 44 1.55 -0.81 -1.49
C LEU A 44 0.41 -0.19 -2.30
N TRP A 45 -0.63 0.32 -1.65
CA TRP A 45 -1.68 1.08 -2.32
C TRP A 45 -1.11 2.34 -3.00
N GLY A 46 -0.29 3.11 -2.27
CA GLY A 46 0.38 4.29 -2.81
C GLY A 46 1.37 3.96 -3.95
N LEU A 47 1.99 2.79 -3.91
CA LEU A 47 2.95 2.36 -4.92
C LEU A 47 2.29 1.78 -6.18
N LEU A 48 1.22 1.02 -6.01
CA LEU A 48 0.66 0.17 -7.07
C LEU A 48 -0.69 0.68 -7.56
N VAL A 49 -1.54 1.21 -6.69
CA VAL A 49 -2.90 1.65 -7.05
C VAL A 49 -2.93 3.13 -7.38
N TYR A 50 -2.36 3.99 -6.53
CA TYR A 50 -2.41 5.44 -6.70
C TYR A 50 -1.92 5.95 -8.07
N PRO A 51 -0.77 5.49 -8.62
CA PRO A 51 -0.30 5.93 -9.93
C PRO A 51 -1.23 5.51 -11.07
N GLN A 52 -2.11 4.52 -10.84
CA GLN A 52 -3.13 4.10 -11.79
C GLN A 52 -4.43 4.90 -11.67
N LEU A 53 -4.58 5.79 -10.69
CA LEU A 53 -5.78 6.64 -10.54
C LEU A 53 -5.51 8.08 -10.96
N ASP A 54 -4.26 8.52 -10.91
CA ASP A 54 -3.82 9.87 -11.28
C ASP A 54 -3.30 9.90 -12.72
N LYS A 55 -3.94 10.71 -13.58
CA LYS A 55 -3.65 10.75 -15.03
C LYS A 55 -2.21 11.20 -15.35
N ASP A 56 -1.65 12.11 -14.56
CA ASP A 56 -0.28 12.60 -14.79
C ASP A 56 0.74 11.52 -14.42
N LEU A 57 0.47 10.77 -13.36
CA LEU A 57 1.29 9.65 -12.95
C LEU A 57 1.17 8.44 -13.88
N GLN A 58 -0.03 8.15 -14.39
CA GLN A 58 -0.23 7.08 -15.37
C GLN A 58 0.65 7.27 -16.61
N GLN A 59 0.81 8.51 -17.08
CA GLN A 59 1.64 8.83 -18.25
C GLN A 59 3.13 8.71 -17.95
N ARG A 60 3.56 9.09 -16.74
CA ARG A 60 4.98 9.07 -16.33
C ARG A 60 5.46 7.70 -15.87
N ARG A 61 4.59 6.92 -15.23
CA ARG A 61 4.94 5.65 -14.58
C ARG A 61 4.27 4.49 -15.31
N GLN A 62 5.00 3.91 -16.26
CA GLN A 62 4.53 2.76 -17.04
C GLN A 62 4.49 1.46 -16.21
N LYS A 63 5.30 1.36 -15.13
CA LYS A 63 5.39 0.14 -14.32
C LYS A 63 4.25 0.04 -13.31
N LYS A 64 3.39 -0.96 -13.49
CA LYS A 64 2.30 -1.36 -12.57
C LYS A 64 2.75 -2.34 -11.47
N ALA A 65 4.04 -2.37 -11.19
CA ALA A 65 4.68 -3.34 -10.30
C ALA A 65 5.81 -2.68 -9.50
N VAL A 66 6.17 -3.30 -8.39
CA VAL A 66 7.34 -2.92 -7.57
C VAL A 66 8.11 -4.16 -7.18
N THR A 67 9.44 -4.07 -7.11
CA THR A 67 10.25 -5.19 -6.64
C THR A 67 10.29 -5.24 -5.11
N ILE A 68 10.43 -6.43 -4.52
CA ILE A 68 10.59 -6.58 -3.06
C ILE A 68 11.83 -5.83 -2.57
N ALA A 69 12.91 -5.82 -3.37
CA ALA A 69 14.14 -5.11 -3.04
C ALA A 69 13.93 -3.58 -2.94
N GLU A 70 13.21 -2.98 -3.90
CA GLU A 70 12.85 -1.55 -3.83
C GLU A 70 11.96 -1.25 -2.63
N LEU A 71 10.97 -2.10 -2.36
CA LEU A 71 10.05 -1.95 -1.24
C LEU A 71 10.82 -1.98 0.09
N GLN A 72 11.71 -2.94 0.29
CA GLN A 72 12.54 -3.03 1.50
C GLN A 72 13.48 -1.85 1.64
N ARG A 73 14.17 -1.44 0.57
CA ARG A 73 15.08 -0.30 0.59
C ARG A 73 14.39 1.00 0.99
N LEU A 74 13.18 1.23 0.49
CA LEU A 74 12.45 2.49 0.69
C LEU A 74 11.65 2.53 2.00
N PHE A 75 11.21 1.38 2.50
CA PHE A 75 10.27 1.29 3.63
C PHE A 75 10.74 0.35 4.75
N PHE A 76 12.06 0.19 4.90
CA PHE A 76 12.67 -0.64 5.93
C PHE A 76 12.14 -0.33 7.34
N GLU A 77 11.96 0.94 7.68
CA GLU A 77 11.44 1.39 8.98
C GLU A 77 10.03 0.85 9.29
N TYR A 78 9.26 0.48 8.26
CA TYR A 78 7.88 -0.03 8.39
C TYR A 78 7.79 -1.55 8.26
N LEU A 79 8.63 -2.13 7.40
CA LEU A 79 8.56 -3.53 6.98
C LEU A 79 9.61 -4.43 7.65
N GLY A 80 10.63 -3.83 8.26
CA GLY A 80 11.67 -4.55 8.98
C GLY A 80 12.63 -5.33 8.08
N SER A 81 13.19 -6.41 8.63
CA SER A 81 14.15 -7.28 7.94
C SER A 81 13.55 -7.94 6.70
N LYS A 82 14.39 -8.59 5.89
CA LYS A 82 13.95 -9.29 4.68
C LYS A 82 12.90 -10.36 5.00
N GLU A 83 13.12 -11.09 6.09
CA GLU A 83 12.25 -12.17 6.58
C GLU A 83 10.91 -11.62 7.05
N GLN A 84 10.93 -10.53 7.84
CA GLN A 84 9.71 -9.86 8.33
C GLN A 84 8.87 -9.31 7.18
N CYS A 85 9.53 -8.62 6.24
CA CYS A 85 8.89 -8.11 5.04
C CYS A 85 8.26 -9.25 4.22
N MET A 86 8.97 -10.36 4.02
CA MET A 86 8.43 -11.50 3.27
C MET A 86 7.23 -12.15 3.98
N GLN A 87 7.26 -12.27 5.31
CA GLN A 87 6.11 -12.77 6.09
C GLN A 87 4.88 -11.90 5.89
N ILE A 88 5.03 -10.57 5.92
CA ILE A 88 3.96 -9.63 5.64
C ILE A 88 3.45 -9.82 4.20
N LEU A 89 4.34 -9.89 3.21
CA LEU A 89 3.94 -10.05 1.81
C LEU A 89 3.18 -11.36 1.56
N LEU A 90 3.58 -12.45 2.20
CA LEU A 90 2.87 -13.73 2.12
C LEU A 90 1.47 -13.63 2.75
N LEU A 91 1.34 -12.96 3.91
CA LEU A 91 0.04 -12.66 4.51
C LEU A 91 -0.85 -11.86 3.54
N LEU A 92 -0.32 -10.78 2.95
CA LEU A 92 -1.06 -9.96 1.99
C LEU A 92 -1.47 -10.73 0.74
N LYS A 93 -0.59 -11.60 0.22
CA LYS A 93 -0.87 -12.46 -0.94
C LYS A 93 -2.00 -13.45 -0.65
N ASN A 94 -2.00 -14.07 0.53
CA ASN A 94 -3.02 -15.04 0.93
C ASN A 94 -4.44 -14.45 1.00
N HIS A 95 -4.56 -13.13 1.14
CA HIS A 95 -5.83 -12.42 1.17
C HIS A 95 -6.09 -11.55 -0.08
N ASP A 96 -5.38 -11.79 -1.19
CA ASP A 96 -5.50 -11.05 -2.47
C ASP A 96 -5.34 -9.52 -2.36
N TYR A 97 -4.56 -9.04 -1.38
CA TYR A 97 -4.09 -7.64 -1.39
C TYR A 97 -2.98 -7.47 -2.42
N ILE A 98 -2.12 -8.47 -2.58
CA ILE A 98 -1.08 -8.44 -3.61
C ILE A 98 -1.03 -9.73 -4.40
N ARG A 99 -0.38 -9.66 -5.55
CA ARG A 99 0.06 -10.83 -6.32
C ARG A 99 1.56 -10.74 -6.49
N MET A 100 2.20 -11.90 -6.61
CA MET A 100 3.63 -12.00 -6.87
C MET A 100 3.84 -12.82 -8.13
N ASP A 101 4.90 -12.51 -8.87
CA ASP A 101 5.39 -13.36 -9.97
C ASP A 101 5.85 -14.73 -9.46
N GLU A 102 6.16 -15.63 -10.41
CA GLU A 102 6.60 -17.00 -10.10
C GLU A 102 7.91 -17.00 -9.28
N GLU A 103 8.82 -16.08 -9.60
CA GLU A 103 10.09 -15.90 -8.91
C GLU A 103 9.95 -15.22 -7.53
N GLN A 104 8.76 -14.71 -7.20
CA GLN A 104 8.48 -13.96 -5.97
C GLN A 104 9.43 -12.77 -5.76
N THR A 105 9.77 -12.07 -6.83
CA THR A 105 10.62 -10.88 -6.82
C THR A 105 9.82 -9.60 -7.04
N THR A 106 8.69 -9.72 -7.73
CA THR A 106 7.90 -8.59 -8.23
C THR A 106 6.48 -8.65 -7.70
N ILE A 107 6.00 -7.52 -7.19
CA ILE A 107 4.69 -7.37 -6.57
C ILE A 107 3.75 -6.58 -7.49
N PHE A 108 2.53 -7.08 -7.65
CA PHE A 108 1.42 -6.45 -8.35
C PHE A 108 0.23 -6.24 -7.38
N ALA A 109 -0.64 -5.28 -7.71
CA ALA A 109 -1.86 -5.06 -6.93
C ALA A 109 -2.83 -6.23 -7.11
N GLY A 110 -3.28 -6.81 -5.98
CA GLY A 110 -4.44 -7.70 -5.92
C GLY A 110 -5.74 -6.91 -5.83
N THR A 111 -6.89 -7.61 -5.87
CA THR A 111 -8.21 -6.96 -5.93
C THR A 111 -8.55 -6.24 -4.63
N GLU A 112 -8.19 -6.83 -3.49
CA GLU A 112 -8.55 -6.29 -2.18
C GLU A 112 -7.76 -5.03 -1.83
N LEU A 113 -6.59 -4.83 -2.44
CA LEU A 113 -5.82 -3.60 -2.27
C LEU A 113 -6.58 -2.38 -2.79
N TYR A 114 -7.25 -2.47 -3.94
CA TYR A 114 -8.04 -1.35 -4.47
C TYR A 114 -9.14 -0.88 -3.50
N LYS A 115 -9.66 -1.79 -2.67
CA LYS A 115 -10.74 -1.54 -1.72
C LYS A 115 -10.25 -1.21 -0.30
N ALA A 116 -8.98 -1.51 -0.01
CA ALA A 116 -8.42 -1.47 1.33
C ALA A 116 -8.35 -0.05 1.92
N VAL A 117 -8.23 0.96 1.05
CA VAL A 117 -7.94 2.33 1.45
C VAL A 117 -8.95 3.30 0.87
N ASP A 118 -9.30 4.32 1.65
CA ASP A 118 -10.21 5.39 1.25
C ASP A 118 -9.46 6.34 0.31
N ALA A 119 -9.61 6.10 -1.00
CA ALA A 119 -8.86 6.78 -2.04
C ALA A 119 -9.01 8.31 -1.98
N LEU A 120 -10.17 8.83 -1.56
CA LEU A 120 -10.42 10.27 -1.46
C LEU A 120 -9.63 10.90 -0.29
N LYS A 121 -9.55 10.20 0.85
CA LYS A 121 -8.71 10.64 1.97
C LYS A 121 -7.22 10.53 1.64
N MET A 122 -6.83 9.44 0.99
CA MET A 122 -5.45 9.24 0.55
C MET A 122 -5.00 10.26 -0.48
N TYR A 123 -5.85 10.61 -1.46
CA TYR A 123 -5.52 11.57 -2.51
C TYR A 123 -5.16 12.95 -1.94
N ARG A 124 -5.95 13.43 -0.96
CA ARG A 124 -5.67 14.72 -0.28
C ARG A 124 -4.33 14.68 0.46
N LEU A 125 -4.04 13.58 1.15
CA LEU A 125 -2.82 13.45 1.96
C LEU A 125 -1.56 13.15 1.15
N PHE A 126 -1.63 12.36 0.08
CA PHE A 126 -0.49 12.05 -0.81
C PHE A 126 -0.07 13.25 -1.66
N ARG A 127 -1.03 14.09 -2.08
CA ARG A 127 -0.72 15.34 -2.77
C ARG A 127 0.13 16.25 -1.87
N ASP A 128 -0.17 16.29 -0.58
CA ASP A 128 0.45 17.20 0.39
C ASP A 128 1.70 16.61 1.08
N SER A 129 1.79 15.29 1.26
CA SER A 129 2.89 14.61 1.96
C SER A 129 3.76 13.75 1.04
N ILE A 130 5.01 14.19 0.91
CA ILE A 130 6.31 13.50 0.71
C ILE A 130 6.44 12.31 -0.27
N ILE A 131 5.45 11.45 -0.50
CA ILE A 131 5.54 10.38 -1.52
C ILE A 131 5.59 11.00 -2.93
N SER A 132 5.05 12.20 -3.13
CA SER A 132 5.27 13.01 -4.33
C SER A 132 6.67 13.64 -4.43
N ARG A 133 7.52 13.58 -3.39
CA ARG A 133 8.87 14.20 -3.42
C ARG A 133 9.98 13.15 -3.55
N SER A 134 9.88 12.02 -2.85
CA SER A 134 10.88 10.94 -2.96
C SER A 134 10.76 10.12 -4.25
N PHE A 135 9.55 9.94 -4.80
CA PHE A 135 9.35 9.23 -6.08
C PHE A 135 9.71 10.05 -7.32
N TYR A 136 9.62 11.38 -7.23
CA TYR A 136 9.90 12.26 -8.37
C TYR A 136 11.40 12.58 -8.52
N GLN A 137 12.19 12.45 -7.45
CA GLN A 137 13.63 12.71 -7.51
C GLN A 137 14.47 11.51 -8.00
N GLN A 138 13.93 10.29 -8.08
CA GLN A 138 14.66 9.14 -8.65
C GLN A 138 14.50 8.97 -10.17
N ASN A 139 13.74 9.85 -10.84
CA ASN A 139 13.51 9.82 -12.30
C ASN A 139 13.90 11.15 -13.00
N GLN A 140 14.81 11.92 -12.42
CA GLN A 140 15.56 12.98 -13.13
C GLN A 140 17.02 12.56 -13.22
#